data_AF-A0A962UL83-F1
#
_entry.id   AF-A0A962UL83-F1
#
_cell.length_a   1.000
_cell.length_b   1.000
_cell.length_c   1.000
_cell.angle_alpha   90.00
_cell.angle_beta   90.00
_cell.angle_gamma   90.00
#
_symmetry.space_group_name_H-M   'P 1'
#
loop_
_entity.id
_entity.type
_entity.pdbx_description
1 polymer ?
#
loop_
_entity_poly.entity_id
_entity_poly.type
_entity_poly.pdbx_seq_one_letter_code
_entity_poly.pdbx_strand_id
1 'polypeptide(L)'
;MAVKKKAAAKKAAAKTAAAAPAVKAIASKQTKTQIITALSESTGLSKKDVGNVLSSLGAMVEAHMKKRGSGEFTIPDTGVKIRRVKKPARKARMGRNPATGEPMKIAAKPASTVVRVTALKALKDTIGK
;
A
#
# COMPACT_ATOMS: atom_id res chain seq x y z
N MET A 1 53.69 20.28 -28.77
CA MET A 1 53.13 21.49 -28.13
C MET A 1 51.63 21.53 -28.43
N ALA A 2 50.80 20.77 -27.71
CA ALA A 2 50.15 21.16 -26.46
C ALA A 2 49.32 22.46 -26.57
N VAL A 3 48.07 22.35 -27.00
CA VAL A 3 47.02 23.33 -26.67
C VAL A 3 45.77 22.58 -26.23
N LYS A 4 45.49 22.67 -24.92
CA LYS A 4 44.28 22.21 -24.21
C LYS A 4 43.18 23.29 -24.26
N LYS A 5 41.97 22.87 -23.89
CA LYS A 5 40.67 23.59 -23.69
C LYS A 5 39.82 23.66 -24.96
N LYS A 6 38.56 23.23 -24.97
CA LYS A 6 37.52 23.51 -23.95
C LYS A 6 36.45 22.41 -23.98
N ALA A 7 36.32 21.66 -22.88
CA ALA A 7 35.20 20.75 -22.65
C ALA A 7 33.91 21.56 -22.48
N ALA A 8 32.92 21.31 -23.34
CA ALA A 8 31.60 21.88 -23.23
C ALA A 8 30.84 21.19 -22.09
N ALA A 9 30.87 21.79 -20.91
CA ALA A 9 30.00 21.45 -19.80
C ALA A 9 28.54 21.75 -20.21
N LYS A 10 27.82 20.72 -20.67
CA LYS A 10 26.38 20.81 -20.89
C LYS A 10 25.69 20.80 -19.53
N LYS A 11 25.40 22.02 -19.08
CA LYS A 11 24.58 22.44 -17.94
C LYS A 11 23.51 21.39 -17.60
N ALA A 12 23.68 20.72 -16.47
CA ALA A 12 22.63 19.91 -15.87
C ALA A 12 21.42 20.80 -15.60
N ALA A 13 20.34 20.56 -16.33
CA ALA A 13 19.07 21.20 -16.10
C ALA A 13 18.55 20.71 -14.73
N ALA A 14 18.63 21.58 -13.74
CA ALA A 14 17.90 21.43 -12.49
C ALA A 14 16.41 21.31 -12.84
N LYS A 15 15.87 20.08 -12.75
CA LYS A 15 14.43 19.87 -12.71
C LYS A 15 13.96 20.45 -11.37
N THR A 16 13.33 21.60 -11.47
CA THR A 16 12.47 22.19 -10.46
C THR A 16 11.58 21.12 -9.84
N ALA A 17 11.61 21.03 -8.51
CA ALA A 17 10.69 20.22 -7.74
C ALA A 17 9.26 20.65 -8.10
N ALA A 18 8.55 19.78 -8.82
CA ALA A 18 7.15 19.98 -9.14
C ALA A 18 6.36 19.96 -7.83
N ALA A 19 5.65 21.06 -7.57
CA ALA A 19 4.66 21.17 -6.51
C ALA A 19 3.72 19.95 -6.56
N ALA A 20 3.42 19.38 -5.39
CA ALA A 20 2.55 18.23 -5.25
C ALA A 20 1.26 18.44 -6.06
N PRO A 21 0.94 17.57 -7.03
CA PRO A 21 -0.23 17.75 -7.87
C PRO A 21 -1.48 17.68 -7.00
N ALA A 22 -2.40 18.63 -7.18
CA ALA A 22 -3.69 18.64 -6.52
C ALA A 22 -4.41 17.31 -6.77
N VAL A 23 -4.73 16.60 -5.69
CA VAL A 23 -5.35 15.27 -5.74
C VAL A 23 -6.80 15.43 -6.22
N LYS A 24 -7.03 15.21 -7.52
CA LYS A 24 -8.38 15.17 -8.10
C LYS A 24 -9.03 13.81 -7.82
N ALA A 25 -10.34 13.81 -7.59
CA ALA A 25 -11.09 12.58 -7.35
C ALA A 25 -11.05 11.66 -8.57
N ILE A 26 -10.72 10.39 -8.36
CA ILE A 26 -10.74 9.35 -9.40
C ILE A 26 -12.07 8.61 -9.26
N ALA A 27 -12.98 8.80 -10.22
CA ALA A 27 -14.35 8.27 -10.16
C ALA A 27 -14.46 6.78 -10.51
N SER A 28 -13.50 6.23 -11.25
CA SER A 28 -13.52 4.84 -11.72
C SER A 28 -12.43 3.98 -11.06
N LYS A 29 -12.74 2.70 -10.81
CA LYS A 29 -11.79 1.75 -10.26
C LYS A 29 -10.63 1.54 -11.22
N GLN A 30 -9.42 1.89 -10.80
CA GLN A 30 -8.23 1.70 -11.62
C GLN A 30 -7.70 0.26 -11.58
N THR A 31 -7.18 -0.22 -12.71
CA THR A 31 -6.44 -1.48 -12.80
C THR A 31 -4.97 -1.29 -12.39
N LYS A 32 -4.26 -2.40 -12.09
CA LYS A 32 -2.84 -2.36 -11.71
C LYS A 32 -1.99 -1.55 -12.71
N THR A 33 -2.25 -1.72 -14.00
CA THR A 33 -1.53 -1.04 -15.08
C THR A 33 -1.80 0.46 -15.12
N GLN A 34 -3.03 0.88 -14.80
CA GLN A 34 -3.41 2.30 -14.76
C GLN A 34 -2.73 3.02 -13.57
N ILE A 35 -2.65 2.36 -12.41
CA ILE A 35 -1.94 2.91 -11.24
C ILE A 35 -0.45 3.09 -11.55
N ILE A 36 0.20 2.08 -12.15
CA ILE A 36 1.62 2.18 -12.55
C ILE A 36 1.83 3.32 -13.55
N THR A 37 0.90 3.51 -14.48
CA THR A 37 0.99 4.58 -15.47
C THR A 37 0.83 5.96 -14.82
N ALA A 38 -0.16 6.15 -13.95
CA ALA A 38 -0.35 7.41 -13.22
C ALA A 38 0.83 7.75 -12.29
N LEU A 39 1.43 6.73 -11.66
CA LEU A 39 2.65 6.90 -10.85
C LEU A 39 3.86 7.24 -11.72
N SER A 40 3.99 6.63 -12.89
CA SER A 40 5.06 6.94 -13.86
C SER A 40 4.94 8.37 -14.39
N GLU A 41 3.73 8.84 -14.68
CA GLU A 41 3.47 10.21 -15.13
C GLU A 41 3.74 11.25 -14.04
N SER A 42 3.36 10.97 -12.79
CA SER A 42 3.57 11.90 -11.66
C SER A 42 5.02 11.96 -11.15
N THR A 43 5.73 10.84 -11.14
CA THR A 43 7.12 10.76 -10.65
C THR A 43 8.16 10.94 -11.75
N GLY A 44 7.76 10.82 -13.02
CA GLY A 44 8.66 10.83 -14.17
C GLY A 44 9.58 9.60 -14.27
N LEU A 45 9.32 8.55 -13.48
CA LEU A 45 10.06 7.28 -13.51
C LEU A 45 9.55 6.37 -14.63
N SER A 46 10.39 5.44 -15.08
CA SER A 46 9.96 4.45 -16.06
C SER A 46 8.90 3.50 -15.46
N LYS A 47 7.98 3.01 -16.29
CA LYS A 47 6.96 2.03 -15.85
C LYS A 47 7.59 0.77 -15.23
N LYS A 48 8.79 0.41 -15.67
CA LYS A 48 9.56 -0.72 -15.13
C LYS A 48 10.04 -0.43 -13.71
N ASP A 49 10.60 0.76 -13.48
CA ASP A 49 11.10 1.16 -12.16
C ASP A 49 9.97 1.31 -11.15
N VAL A 50 8.83 1.88 -11.56
CA VAL A 50 7.61 1.95 -10.72
C VAL A 50 7.10 0.55 -10.37
N GLY A 51 7.09 -0.37 -11.34
CA GLY A 51 6.76 -1.78 -11.09
C GLY A 51 7.71 -2.45 -10.10
N ASN A 52 9.01 -2.16 -10.20
CA ASN A 52 10.04 -2.68 -9.29
C ASN A 52 9.87 -2.12 -7.87
N VAL A 53 9.59 -0.82 -7.72
CA VAL A 53 9.33 -0.19 -6.41
C VAL A 53 8.11 -0.81 -5.75
N LEU A 54 6.99 -0.97 -6.47
CA LEU A 54 5.79 -1.60 -5.93
C LEU A 54 6.01 -3.08 -5.55
N SER A 55 6.83 -3.80 -6.33
CA SER A 55 7.18 -5.19 -6.02
C SER A 55 8.08 -5.28 -4.78
N SER A 56 9.08 -4.39 -4.66
CA SER A 56 9.95 -4.29 -3.49
C SER A 56 9.17 -3.91 -2.23
N LEU A 57 8.21 -2.98 -2.35
CA LEU A 57 7.28 -2.63 -1.28
C LEU A 57 6.47 -3.85 -0.84
N GLY A 58 5.96 -4.65 -1.79
CA GLY A 58 5.27 -5.91 -1.51
C GLY A 58 6.16 -6.90 -0.74
N ALA A 59 7.39 -7.11 -1.18
CA ALA A 59 8.35 -7.99 -0.50
C ALA A 59 8.67 -7.51 0.92
N MET A 60 8.78 -6.19 1.12
CA MET A 60 8.99 -5.59 2.45
C MET A 60 7.79 -5.83 3.37
N VAL A 61 6.56 -5.63 2.86
CA VAL A 61 5.32 -5.95 3.59
C VAL A 61 5.32 -7.42 4.00
N GLU A 62 5.64 -8.33 3.08
CA GLU A 62 5.72 -9.77 3.36
C GLU A 62 6.77 -10.10 4.42
N ALA A 63 7.94 -9.46 4.37
CA ALA A 63 9.00 -9.64 5.36
C ALA A 63 8.55 -9.24 6.77
N HIS A 64 7.88 -8.08 6.90
CA HIS A 64 7.29 -7.65 8.17
C HIS A 64 6.11 -8.54 8.61
N MET A 65 5.40 -9.16 7.66
CA MET A 65 4.26 -10.05 7.90
C MET A 65 4.61 -11.53 8.16
N LYS A 66 5.89 -11.93 8.13
CA LYS A 66 6.36 -13.27 8.53
C LYS A 66 6.42 -13.48 10.05
N LYS A 67 6.36 -14.72 10.53
CA LYS A 67 6.30 -15.09 11.97
C LYS A 67 7.37 -14.39 12.86
N ARG A 68 8.55 -14.08 12.32
CA ARG A 68 9.65 -13.36 12.99
C ARG A 68 9.76 -11.86 12.65
N GLY A 69 8.91 -11.34 11.77
CA GLY A 69 8.87 -9.92 11.44
C GLY A 69 8.13 -9.10 12.51
N SER A 70 8.21 -7.77 12.40
CA SER A 70 7.58 -6.81 13.33
C SER A 70 6.09 -7.00 13.53
N GLY A 71 5.39 -7.69 12.61
CA GLY A 71 3.95 -7.91 12.69
C GLY A 71 3.13 -6.63 12.46
N GLU A 72 3.79 -5.54 12.10
CA GLU A 72 3.22 -4.23 11.83
C GLU A 72 4.03 -3.55 10.72
N PHE A 73 3.32 -2.98 9.74
CA PHE A 73 3.89 -2.24 8.64
C PHE A 73 3.03 -1.02 8.34
N THR A 74 3.64 0.16 8.36
CA THR A 74 2.98 1.41 7.98
C THR A 74 3.51 1.80 6.62
N ILE A 75 2.62 1.92 5.64
CA ILE A 75 3.02 2.47 4.34
C ILE A 75 3.12 4.00 4.52
N PRO A 76 4.30 4.60 4.26
CA PRO A 76 4.46 6.05 4.37
C PRO A 76 3.53 6.77 3.39
N ASP A 77 3.08 7.97 3.78
CA ASP A 77 2.29 8.95 3.00
C ASP A 77 0.92 8.51 2.46
N THR A 78 0.64 7.21 2.41
CA THR A 78 -0.68 6.64 2.06
C THR A 78 -1.59 6.50 3.26
N GLY A 79 -1.08 6.66 4.49
CA GLY A 79 -1.89 6.59 5.72
C GLY A 79 -2.51 5.20 5.97
N VAL A 80 -1.91 4.13 5.45
CA VAL A 80 -2.38 2.75 5.65
C VAL A 80 -1.44 2.00 6.59
N LYS A 81 -2.00 1.41 7.65
CA LYS A 81 -1.29 0.58 8.62
C LYS A 81 -1.76 -0.87 8.54
N ILE A 82 -0.85 -1.78 8.24
CA ILE A 82 -1.09 -3.22 8.14
C ILE A 82 -0.56 -3.88 9.42
N ARG A 83 -1.43 -4.56 10.17
CA ARG A 83 -1.06 -5.26 11.41
C ARG A 83 -1.48 -6.72 11.37
N ARG A 84 -0.62 -7.59 11.86
CA ARG A 84 -0.94 -8.99 12.16
C ARG A 84 -1.65 -9.06 13.50
N VAL A 85 -2.88 -9.54 13.49
CA VAL A 85 -3.71 -9.72 14.67
C VAL A 85 -3.94 -11.21 14.89
N LYS A 86 -3.54 -11.71 16.06
CA LYS A 86 -3.88 -13.06 16.51
C LYS A 86 -5.31 -13.04 17.02
N LYS A 87 -6.24 -13.66 16.29
CA LYS A 87 -7.62 -13.85 16.76
C LYS A 87 -7.66 -15.03 17.73
N PRO A 88 -8.27 -14.87 18.92
CA PRO A 88 -8.39 -15.96 19.88
C PRO A 88 -9.31 -17.05 19.35
N ALA A 89 -9.18 -18.25 19.91
CA ALA A 89 -10.07 -19.36 19.59
C ALA A 89 -11.51 -19.04 20.01
N ARG A 90 -12.47 -19.36 19.15
CA ARG A 90 -13.90 -19.18 19.42
C ARG A 90 -14.54 -20.55 19.62
N LYS A 91 -15.14 -20.77 20.79
CA LYS A 91 -15.85 -22.02 21.12
C LYS A 91 -17.06 -22.22 20.20
N ALA A 92 -17.47 -23.48 20.04
CA ALA A 92 -18.69 -23.81 19.33
C ALA A 92 -19.89 -23.17 20.04
N ARG A 93 -20.84 -22.64 19.28
CA ARG A 93 -22.08 -22.05 19.81
C ARG A 93 -23.24 -22.30 18.87
N MET A 94 -24.45 -22.33 19.40
CA MET A 94 -25.65 -22.30 18.57
C MET A 94 -25.81 -20.89 17.99
N GLY A 95 -25.92 -20.82 16.67
CA GLY A 95 -26.30 -19.62 15.93
C GLY A 95 -27.65 -19.85 15.26
N ARG A 96 -28.18 -18.80 14.65
CA ARG A 96 -29.41 -18.86 13.87
C ARG A 96 -29.09 -18.53 12.42
N ASN A 97 -29.64 -19.28 11.47
CA ASN A 97 -29.48 -18.95 10.06
C ASN A 97 -30.21 -17.63 9.76
N PRO A 98 -29.52 -16.58 9.24
CA PRO A 98 -30.16 -15.31 8.92
C PRO A 98 -31.31 -15.42 7.92
N ALA A 99 -31.32 -16.45 7.06
CA ALA A 99 -32.32 -16.62 6.02
C ALA A 99 -33.52 -17.48 6.45
N THR A 100 -33.29 -18.61 7.14
CA THR A 100 -34.37 -19.58 7.49
C THR A 100 -34.77 -19.56 8.96
N GLY A 101 -33.99 -18.90 9.82
CA GLY A 101 -34.28 -18.83 11.25
C GLY A 101 -34.08 -20.15 12.00
N GLU A 102 -33.54 -21.20 11.38
CA GLU A 102 -33.28 -22.46 12.06
C GLU A 102 -32.00 -22.37 12.93
N PRO A 103 -31.95 -23.09 14.07
CA PRO A 103 -30.76 -23.18 14.89
C PRO A 103 -29.67 -23.99 14.16
N MET A 104 -28.53 -23.36 13.93
CA MET A 104 -27.35 -24.01 13.32
C MET A 104 -26.16 -23.99 14.29
N LYS A 105 -25.47 -25.11 14.39
CA LYS A 105 -24.25 -25.22 15.21
C LYS A 105 -23.09 -24.52 14.50
N ILE A 106 -22.62 -23.40 15.06
CA ILE A 106 -21.39 -22.74 14.59
C ILE A 106 -20.22 -23.50 15.18
N ALA A 107 -19.45 -24.18 14.32
CA ALA A 107 -18.27 -24.93 14.72
C ALA A 107 -17.23 -24.03 15.43
N ALA A 108 -16.43 -24.65 16.31
CA ALA A 108 -15.32 -23.98 16.96
C ALA A 108 -14.32 -23.51 15.90
N LYS A 109 -13.82 -22.28 16.03
CA LYS A 109 -12.74 -21.76 15.19
C LYS A 109 -11.46 -21.68 16.00
N PRO A 110 -10.38 -22.37 15.59
CA PRO A 110 -9.11 -22.29 16.29
C PRO A 110 -8.51 -20.88 16.20
N ALA A 111 -7.53 -20.60 17.06
CA ALA A 111 -6.83 -19.32 17.02
C ALA A 111 -6.16 -19.14 15.66
N SER A 112 -6.55 -18.09 14.93
CA SER A 112 -6.05 -17.80 13.60
C SER A 112 -5.32 -16.47 13.58
N THR A 113 -4.30 -16.38 12.74
CA THR A 113 -3.59 -15.14 12.51
C THR A 113 -4.22 -14.46 11.31
N VAL A 114 -4.68 -13.21 11.48
CA VAL A 114 -5.36 -12.46 10.44
C VAL A 114 -4.66 -11.13 10.22
N VAL A 115 -4.61 -10.67 8.98
CA VAL A 115 -4.11 -9.34 8.65
C VAL A 115 -5.24 -8.32 8.80
N ARG A 116 -4.99 -7.26 9.56
CA ARG A 116 -5.90 -6.12 9.73
C ARG A 116 -5.25 -4.88 9.12
N VAL A 117 -5.92 -4.31 8.12
CA VAL A 117 -5.55 -3.03 7.53
C VAL A 117 -6.35 -1.94 8.24
N THR A 118 -5.66 -0.91 8.73
CA THR A 118 -6.24 0.21 9.49
C THR A 118 -5.86 1.51 8.81
N ALA A 119 -6.85 2.37 8.57
CA ALA A 119 -6.61 3.73 8.10
C ALA A 119 -6.10 4.61 9.26
N LEU A 120 -4.99 5.31 9.00
CA LEU A 120 -4.43 6.34 9.87
C LEU A 120 -5.16 7.67 9.69
N LYS A 121 -4.85 8.63 10.56
CA LYS A 121 -5.50 9.95 10.60
C LYS A 121 -5.45 10.68 9.25
N ALA A 122 -4.33 10.63 8.54
CA ALA A 122 -4.15 11.24 7.22
C ALA A 122 -5.22 10.82 6.19
N LEU A 123 -5.66 9.55 6.19
CA LEU A 123 -6.74 9.08 5.31
C LEU A 123 -8.14 9.31 5.85
N LYS A 124 -8.29 9.43 7.17
CA LYS A 124 -9.61 9.68 7.79
C LYS A 124 -10.02 11.13 7.62
N ASP A 125 -9.05 12.05 7.72
CA ASP A 125 -9.27 13.49 7.60
C ASP A 125 -9.66 13.90 6.16
N THR A 126 -9.34 13.10 5.14
CA THR A 126 -9.76 13.35 3.74
C THR A 126 -11.21 12.93 3.46
N ILE A 127 -11.78 12.02 4.26
CA ILE A 127 -13.16 11.52 4.11
C ILE A 127 -14.12 12.20 5.09
N GLY A 128 -13.65 12.46 6.32
CA GLY A 128 -14.46 13.06 7.39
C GLY A 128 -14.56 14.59 7.33
N LYS A 129 -14.29 15.17 6.16
CA LYS A 129 -14.40 16.61 5.90
C LYS A 129 -15.71 16.90 5.16
#